data_AF-A0A6M8HV67-F1
#
_entry.id   AF-A0A6M8HV67-F1
#
_cell.length_a   1.000
_cell.length_b   1.000
_cell.length_c   1.000
_cell.angle_alpha   90.00
_cell.angle_beta   90.00
_cell.angle_gamma   90.00
#
_symmetry.space_group_name_H-M   'P 1'
#
loop_
_entity.id
_entity.type
_entity.pdbx_description
1 polymer ?
#
loop_
_entity_poly.entity_id
_entity_poly.type
_entity_poly.pdbx_seq_one_letter_code
_entity_poly.pdbx_strand_id
1 'polypeptide(L)'
;MSAPEQKQGHRRRNGMVLLFAGAIGGVSALVMGKAARRRFQATGDDPFGEETGRGEPATPPARQALEKGFETEDMSAATMGMLTVGLGVAIAVAIWLMVIMLQGFRADRREAPPLTAQQTAPLEPPSPRVQKDPLGDIAALRQRENVLLNHYGWVDATHQRARIPIGVAVSRTIGQRLDSAP
;
A
#
# COMPACT_ATOMS: atom_id res chain seq x y z
N MET A 1 46.73 53.72 12.77
CA MET A 1 46.66 52.32 12.29
C MET A 1 45.87 51.53 13.32
N SER A 2 44.54 51.56 13.29
CA SER A 2 43.64 50.70 12.47
C SER A 2 43.73 49.24 12.94
N ALA A 3 42.70 48.52 13.42
CA ALA A 3 41.25 48.69 13.52
C ALA A 3 40.72 47.62 14.53
N PRO A 4 39.48 47.74 15.05
CA PRO A 4 38.94 46.85 16.11
C PRO A 4 38.36 45.52 15.59
N GLU A 5 38.46 44.49 16.44
CA GLU A 5 37.95 43.13 16.25
C GLU A 5 36.40 43.11 16.26
N GLN A 6 35.82 42.68 15.14
CA GLN A 6 34.40 42.72 14.85
C GLN A 6 33.62 41.62 15.59
N LYS A 7 32.74 42.03 16.53
CA LYS A 7 31.54 41.26 16.90
C LYS A 7 30.53 41.33 15.75
N GLN A 8 30.36 40.25 14.99
CA GLN A 8 29.14 39.98 14.20
C GLN A 8 28.85 38.49 14.32
N GLY A 9 27.87 38.09 15.12
CA GLY A 9 26.49 38.13 14.65
C GLY A 9 26.23 36.86 13.83
N HIS A 10 26.15 35.71 14.49
CA HIS A 10 25.74 34.45 13.86
C HIS A 10 24.26 34.57 13.50
N ARG A 11 24.02 35.21 12.36
CA ARG A 11 22.71 35.44 11.76
C ARG A 11 22.16 34.06 11.42
N ARG A 12 21.31 33.52 12.30
CA ARG A 12 20.50 32.34 12.00
C ARG A 12 19.78 32.65 10.69
N ARG A 13 20.25 32.04 9.60
CA ARG A 13 19.52 31.95 8.33
C ARG A 13 18.29 31.11 8.64
N ASN A 14 17.24 31.78 9.13
CA ASN A 14 15.91 31.22 9.14
C ASN A 14 15.62 30.82 7.70
N GLY A 15 15.48 29.51 7.48
CA GLY A 15 15.09 28.92 6.21
C GLY A 15 13.79 29.55 5.78
N MET A 16 13.92 30.56 4.93
CA MET A 16 12.85 31.25 4.26
C MET A 16 12.24 30.24 3.30
N VAL A 17 11.24 29.48 3.79
CA VAL A 17 10.33 28.70 2.95
C VAL A 17 9.44 29.70 2.22
N LEU A 18 10.05 30.38 1.25
CA LEU A 18 9.39 31.12 0.21
C LEU A 18 9.16 30.12 -0.92
N LEU A 19 8.05 29.38 -0.84
CA LEU A 19 7.53 28.63 -1.98
C LEU A 19 6.05 28.96 -2.15
N PHE A 20 5.86 30.06 -2.87
CA PHE A 20 4.73 30.37 -3.76
C PHE A 20 3.31 30.31 -3.18
N ALA A 21 3.00 31.30 -2.33
CA ALA A 21 1.69 31.93 -2.35
C ALA A 21 1.61 32.80 -3.62
N GLY A 22 1.18 32.21 -4.74
CA GLY A 22 1.06 32.96 -6.00
C GLY A 22 1.15 32.09 -7.24
N ALA A 23 0.13 31.25 -7.48
CA ALA A 23 -0.15 30.69 -8.81
C ALA A 23 -1.65 30.36 -8.97
N ILE A 24 -2.50 31.35 -8.69
CA ILE A 24 -3.73 31.52 -9.51
C ILE A 24 -3.37 32.28 -10.81
N GLY A 25 -2.12 32.73 -10.96
CA GLY A 25 -1.57 33.18 -12.24
C GLY A 25 -1.09 31.99 -13.07
N GLY A 26 -1.85 31.61 -14.10
CA GLY A 26 -1.27 30.82 -15.18
C GLY A 26 -2.10 29.67 -15.77
N VAL A 27 -3.43 29.71 -15.78
CA VAL A 27 -4.14 29.12 -16.93
C VAL A 27 -4.07 30.15 -18.06
N SER A 28 -2.86 30.31 -18.59
CA SER A 28 -2.55 31.08 -19.79
C SER A 28 -1.50 30.31 -20.56
N ALA A 29 -1.87 29.10 -20.96
CA ALA A 29 -1.32 28.44 -22.12
C ALA A 29 -2.44 28.39 -23.16
N LEU A 30 -2.70 29.55 -23.74
CA LEU A 30 -2.81 29.75 -25.18
C LEU A 30 -3.05 28.45 -25.98
N VAL A 31 -4.31 28.04 -26.15
CA VAL A 31 -4.69 27.20 -27.31
C VAL A 31 -4.79 28.13 -28.52
N MET A 32 -3.63 28.63 -28.94
CA MET A 32 -3.41 29.16 -30.29
C MET A 32 -3.17 27.96 -31.20
N GLY A 33 -4.22 27.17 -31.43
CA GLY A 33 -4.31 26.27 -32.56
C GLY A 33 -5.06 27.01 -33.65
N LYS A 34 -4.33 27.82 -34.42
CA LYS A 34 -4.84 28.54 -35.59
C LYS A 34 -5.82 27.65 -36.37
N ALA A 35 -6.91 28.27 -36.80
CA ALA A 35 -7.57 27.93 -38.05
C ALA A 35 -6.51 27.83 -39.17
N ALA A 36 -5.91 26.64 -39.30
CA ALA A 36 -5.16 26.21 -40.44
C ALA A 36 -6.10 25.30 -41.24
N ARG A 37 -7.15 25.91 -41.79
CA ARG A 37 -7.68 25.48 -43.09
C ARG A 37 -6.56 25.65 -44.10
N ARG A 38 -5.56 24.77 -44.08
CA ARG A 38 -4.66 24.60 -45.21
C ARG A 38 -5.21 23.41 -45.98
N ARG A 39 -5.82 23.76 -47.10
CA ARG A 39 -6.01 22.89 -48.25
C ARG A 39 -4.79 21.98 -48.38
N PHE A 40 -4.93 20.72 -48.02
CA PHE A 40 -4.20 19.65 -48.68
C PHE A 40 -5.04 19.26 -49.88
N GLN A 41 -4.85 20.02 -50.96
CA GLN A 41 -4.98 19.45 -52.31
C GLN A 41 -3.79 18.52 -52.45
N ALA A 42 -4.03 17.22 -52.25
CA ALA A 42 -3.14 16.20 -52.76
C ALA A 42 -3.58 15.93 -54.21
N THR A 43 -2.90 16.59 -55.15
CA THR A 43 -2.68 16.00 -56.47
C THR A 43 -1.74 14.82 -56.28
N GLY A 44 -2.11 13.68 -56.84
CA GLY A 44 -1.19 12.55 -57.01
C GLY A 44 -1.91 11.23 -56.84
N ASP A 45 -2.01 10.51 -57.95
CA ASP A 45 -2.30 9.08 -57.99
C ASP A 45 -1.54 8.34 -56.89
N ASP A 46 -2.28 7.76 -55.95
CA ASP A 46 -1.79 6.92 -54.87
C ASP A 46 -2.01 5.44 -55.24
N PRO A 47 -0.98 4.72 -55.72
CA PRO A 47 -1.11 3.31 -56.13
C PRO A 47 -1.22 2.34 -54.96
N PHE A 48 -1.20 2.84 -53.73
CA PHE A 48 -1.42 2.07 -52.51
C PHE A 48 -2.49 2.80 -51.72
N GLY A 49 -3.75 2.42 -51.96
CA GLY A 49 -4.89 2.87 -51.19
C GLY A 49 -4.61 2.61 -49.72
N GLU A 50 -4.22 3.66 -49.01
CA GLU A 50 -4.00 3.62 -47.58
C GLU A 50 -5.38 3.37 -46.96
N GLU A 51 -5.55 2.20 -46.32
CA GLU A 51 -6.70 1.89 -45.45
C GLU A 51 -6.70 2.85 -44.26
N THR A 52 -6.91 4.13 -44.52
CA THR A 52 -7.42 5.03 -43.51
C THR A 52 -8.83 4.53 -43.28
N GLY A 53 -9.08 3.89 -42.13
CA GLY A 53 -10.38 3.34 -41.72
C GLY A 53 -11.50 4.38 -41.57
N ARG A 54 -11.47 5.45 -42.36
CA ARG A 54 -12.50 6.49 -42.51
C ARG A 54 -13.31 6.25 -43.79
N GLY A 55 -13.87 5.06 -43.94
CA GLY A 55 -14.78 4.73 -45.04
C GLY A 55 -15.83 3.72 -44.58
N GLU A 56 -17.04 3.78 -45.15
CA GLU A 56 -18.01 2.70 -44.95
C GLU A 56 -17.35 1.36 -45.30
N PRO A 57 -17.49 0.33 -44.46
CA PRO A 57 -16.85 -0.95 -44.71
C PRO A 57 -17.38 -1.52 -46.02
N ALA A 58 -16.47 -1.93 -46.92
CA ALA A 58 -16.80 -2.51 -48.22
C ALA A 58 -17.66 -3.79 -48.11
N THR A 59 -17.73 -4.39 -46.92
CA THR A 59 -18.55 -5.56 -46.61
C THR A 59 -19.45 -5.26 -45.41
N PRO A 60 -20.76 -5.55 -45.49
CA PRO A 60 -21.67 -5.40 -44.35
C PRO A 60 -21.20 -6.25 -43.16
N PRO A 61 -21.32 -5.75 -41.91
CA PRO A 61 -20.93 -6.51 -40.73
C PRO A 61 -21.73 -7.81 -40.60
N ALA A 62 -21.08 -8.88 -40.15
CA ALA A 62 -21.71 -10.17 -39.92
C ALA A 62 -22.87 -10.05 -38.92
N ARG A 63 -23.96 -10.82 -39.10
CA ARG A 63 -25.14 -10.78 -38.19
C ARG A 63 -24.79 -10.97 -36.71
N GLN A 64 -23.85 -11.86 -36.42
CA GLN A 64 -23.36 -12.09 -35.04
C GLN A 64 -22.65 -10.87 -34.45
N ALA A 65 -22.05 -10.04 -35.31
CA ALA A 65 -21.47 -8.79 -34.86
C ALA A 65 -22.58 -7.80 -34.49
N LEU A 66 -23.59 -7.63 -35.35
CA LEU A 66 -24.75 -6.76 -35.08
C LEU A 66 -25.50 -7.14 -33.79
N GLU A 67 -25.67 -8.44 -33.51
CA GLU A 67 -26.28 -8.93 -32.26
C GLU A 67 -25.48 -8.60 -31.00
N LYS A 68 -24.17 -8.39 -31.13
CA LYS A 68 -23.27 -8.05 -30.02
C LYS A 68 -23.27 -6.57 -29.65
N GLY A 69 -23.92 -5.72 -30.45
CA GLY A 69 -24.04 -4.28 -30.22
C GLY A 69 -22.69 -3.57 -30.29
N PHE A 70 -22.19 -3.30 -31.49
CA PHE A 70 -20.98 -2.50 -31.68
C PHE A 70 -21.28 -1.00 -31.63
N GLU A 71 -20.33 -0.22 -31.13
CA GLU A 71 -20.37 1.25 -31.19
C GLU A 71 -20.19 1.70 -32.64
N THR A 72 -21.16 2.46 -33.16
CA THR A 72 -21.19 2.93 -34.55
C THR A 72 -20.55 4.30 -34.75
N GLU A 73 -20.12 4.94 -33.67
CA GLU A 73 -19.58 6.31 -33.68
C GLU A 73 -18.29 6.35 -32.87
N ASP A 74 -17.19 6.72 -33.53
CA ASP A 74 -15.91 6.96 -32.86
C ASP A 74 -16.03 8.16 -31.89
N MET A 75 -15.42 8.06 -30.72
CA MET A 75 -15.39 9.19 -29.78
C MET A 75 -14.72 10.41 -30.44
N SER A 76 -15.45 11.53 -30.52
CA SER A 76 -14.90 12.75 -31.13
C SER A 76 -13.66 13.23 -30.37
N ALA A 77 -12.64 13.70 -31.11
CA ALA A 77 -11.42 14.25 -30.51
C ALA A 77 -11.70 15.44 -29.57
N ALA A 78 -12.77 16.20 -29.83
CA ALA A 78 -13.22 17.28 -28.98
C ALA A 78 -13.75 16.77 -27.63
N THR A 79 -14.55 15.70 -27.64
CA THR A 79 -15.06 15.03 -26.43
C THR A 79 -13.90 14.47 -25.60
N MET A 80 -12.95 13.79 -26.24
CA MET A 80 -11.78 13.24 -25.57
C MET A 80 -10.91 14.34 -24.94
N GLY A 81 -10.70 15.45 -25.65
CA GLY A 81 -9.98 16.61 -25.12
C GLY A 81 -10.66 17.22 -23.91
N MET A 82 -11.99 17.40 -23.96
CA MET A 82 -12.77 17.94 -22.84
C MET A 82 -12.72 17.03 -21.61
N LEU A 83 -12.84 15.72 -21.79
CA LEU A 83 -12.72 14.75 -20.69
C LEU A 83 -11.34 14.78 -20.05
N THR A 84 -10.29 14.83 -20.87
CA THR A 84 -8.90 14.89 -20.39
C THR A 84 -8.64 16.15 -19.58
N VAL A 85 -9.12 17.30 -20.06
CA VAL A 85 -9.00 18.59 -19.34
C VAL A 85 -9.83 18.56 -18.05
N GLY A 86 -11.07 18.09 -18.10
CA GLY A 86 -11.94 17.97 -16.93
C GLY A 86 -11.33 17.08 -15.84
N LEU A 87 -10.76 15.94 -16.23
CA LEU A 87 -10.06 15.04 -15.32
C LEU A 87 -8.81 15.71 -14.72
N GLY A 88 -8.03 16.42 -15.54
CA GLY A 88 -6.87 17.18 -15.07
C GLY A 88 -7.25 18.24 -14.03
N VAL A 89 -8.33 18.98 -14.26
CA VAL A 89 -8.85 19.97 -13.31
C VAL A 89 -9.33 19.30 -12.02
N ALA A 90 -10.07 18.20 -12.11
CA ALA A 90 -10.54 17.48 -10.92
C ALA A 90 -9.39 16.98 -10.04
N ILE A 91 -8.33 16.44 -10.66
CA ILE A 91 -7.12 16.01 -9.95
C ILE A 91 -6.42 17.21 -9.30
N ALA A 92 -6.28 18.32 -10.01
CA ALA A 92 -5.66 19.53 -9.47
C ALA A 92 -6.43 20.09 -8.26
N VAL A 93 -7.76 20.10 -8.32
CA VAL A 93 -8.62 20.51 -7.19
C VAL A 93 -8.45 19.55 -6.01
N ALA A 94 -8.43 18.24 -6.24
CA ALA A 94 -8.22 17.26 -5.18
C ALA A 94 -6.86 17.44 -4.47
N ILE A 95 -5.78 17.64 -5.23
CA ILE A 95 -4.44 17.92 -4.68
C ILE A 95 -4.46 19.25 -3.91
N TRP A 96 -5.08 20.29 -4.44
CA TRP A 96 -5.17 21.59 -3.79
C TRP A 96 -5.92 21.51 -2.45
N LEU A 97 -7.06 20.83 -2.40
CA LEU A 97 -7.81 20.59 -1.17
C LEU A 97 -7.00 19.77 -0.15
N MET A 98 -6.30 18.73 -0.60
CA MET A 98 -5.40 17.94 0.25
C MET A 98 -4.31 18.82 0.88
N VAL A 99 -3.68 19.71 0.09
CA VAL A 99 -2.66 20.63 0.59
C VAL A 99 -3.22 21.58 1.65
N ILE A 100 -4.41 22.17 1.42
CA ILE A 100 -5.07 23.04 2.41
C ILE A 100 -5.35 22.28 3.70
N MET A 101 -5.90 21.07 3.61
CA MET A 101 -6.20 20.22 4.76
C MET A 101 -4.92 19.93 5.58
N LEU A 102 -3.84 19.52 4.91
CA LEU A 102 -2.56 19.26 5.57
C LEU A 102 -1.94 20.51 6.21
N GLN A 103 -2.13 21.69 5.60
CA GLN A 103 -1.66 22.94 6.20
C GLN A 103 -2.42 23.27 7.50
N GLY A 104 -3.74 23.05 7.54
CA GLY A 104 -4.54 23.20 8.75
C GLY A 104 -4.03 22.31 9.89
N PHE A 105 -3.86 21.01 9.64
CA PHE A 105 -3.31 20.08 10.64
C PHE A 105 -1.90 20.45 11.12
N ARG A 106 -1.07 21.05 10.25
CA ARG A 106 0.27 21.49 10.64
C ARG A 106 0.25 22.78 11.45
N ALA A 107 -0.73 23.65 11.26
CA ALA A 107 -0.92 24.84 12.08
C ALA A 107 -1.26 24.43 13.52
N ASP A 108 -2.22 23.52 13.70
CA ASP A 108 -2.61 23.02 15.03
C ASP A 108 -1.43 22.37 15.78
N ARG A 109 -0.57 21.63 15.08
CA ARG A 109 0.63 21.03 15.69
C ARG A 109 1.70 22.04 16.09
N ARG A 110 1.74 23.23 15.48
CA ARG A 110 2.67 24.30 15.90
C ARG A 110 2.21 24.98 17.19
N GLU A 111 0.91 24.95 17.46
CA GLU A 111 0.30 25.47 18.69
C GLU A 111 0.28 24.43 19.81
N ALA A 112 0.66 23.18 19.52
CA ALA A 112 0.79 22.15 20.54
C ALA A 112 1.82 22.58 21.61
N PRO A 113 1.51 22.42 22.91
CA PRO A 113 2.46 22.69 23.98
C PRO A 113 3.77 21.91 23.75
N PRO A 114 4.93 22.49 24.12
CA PRO A 114 6.19 21.76 24.04
C PRO A 114 6.09 20.47 24.86
N LEU A 115 6.60 19.37 24.29
CA LEU A 115 6.63 18.08 24.97
C LEU A 115 7.33 18.22 26.32
N THR A 116 6.79 17.58 27.36
CA THR A 116 7.43 17.60 28.67
C THR A 116 8.74 16.80 28.63
N ALA A 117 9.65 17.10 29.56
CA ALA A 117 10.89 16.35 29.70
C ALA A 117 10.65 14.84 29.91
N GLN A 118 9.51 14.46 30.50
CA GLN A 118 9.08 13.07 30.68
C GLN A 118 8.63 12.40 29.38
N GLN A 119 8.00 13.13 28.45
CA GLN A 119 7.54 12.61 27.16
C GLN A 119 8.69 12.42 26.16
N THR A 120 9.82 13.11 26.36
CA THR A 120 10.99 13.06 25.48
C THR A 120 12.14 12.27 26.12
N ALA A 121 11.96 11.77 27.35
CA ALA A 121 12.95 10.96 28.02
C ALA A 121 13.20 9.67 27.22
N PRO A 122 14.45 9.32 26.91
CA PRO A 122 14.77 8.03 26.34
C PRO A 122 14.35 6.93 27.32
N LEU A 123 13.26 6.22 27.03
CA LEU A 123 12.94 4.97 27.71
C LEU A 123 13.77 3.88 27.05
N GLU A 124 14.81 3.43 27.73
CA GLU A 124 15.50 2.21 27.34
C GLU A 124 14.69 1.01 27.87
N PRO A 125 14.05 0.22 27.00
CA PRO A 125 13.32 -0.96 27.46
C PRO A 125 14.32 -1.92 28.12
N PRO A 126 13.91 -2.65 29.17
CA PRO A 126 14.76 -3.69 29.74
C PRO A 126 15.13 -4.68 28.64
N SER A 127 16.38 -5.16 28.69
CA SER A 127 16.88 -6.12 27.69
C SER A 127 15.97 -7.36 27.64
N PRO A 128 15.62 -7.85 26.43
CA PRO A 128 14.78 -9.03 26.28
C PRO A 128 15.36 -10.23 27.04
N ARG A 129 14.51 -10.92 27.82
CA ARG A 129 14.89 -12.16 28.49
C ARG A 129 14.88 -13.30 27.47
N VAL A 130 16.03 -13.59 26.88
CA VAL A 130 16.18 -14.73 25.95
C VAL A 130 16.41 -16.02 26.75
N GLN A 131 15.73 -17.10 26.36
CA GLN A 131 15.98 -18.44 26.91
C GLN A 131 17.44 -18.84 26.66
N LYS A 132 18.16 -19.24 27.72
CA LYS A 132 19.61 -19.46 27.67
C LYS A 132 20.00 -20.69 26.84
N ASP A 133 19.24 -21.77 26.94
CA ASP A 133 19.50 -23.02 26.21
C ASP A 133 18.19 -23.67 25.73
N PRO A 134 17.65 -23.21 24.58
CA PRO A 134 16.43 -23.76 24.02
C PRO A 134 16.55 -25.25 23.66
N LEU A 135 17.73 -25.70 23.24
CA LEU A 135 17.94 -27.08 22.78
C LEU A 135 18.02 -28.05 23.96
N GLY A 136 18.74 -27.68 25.03
CA GLY A 136 18.79 -28.45 26.27
C GLY A 136 17.42 -28.57 26.93
N ASP A 137 16.64 -27.49 26.95
CA ASP A 137 15.29 -27.49 27.53
C ASP A 137 14.34 -28.42 26.76
N ILE A 138 14.42 -28.43 25.42
CA ILE A 138 13.64 -29.36 24.57
C ILE A 138 14.07 -30.81 24.81
N ALA A 139 15.38 -31.07 24.92
CA ALA A 139 15.89 -32.42 25.18
C ALA A 139 15.42 -32.96 26.54
N ALA A 140 15.50 -32.12 27.58
CA ALA A 140 15.01 -32.46 28.92
C ALA A 140 13.49 -32.68 28.96
N LEU A 141 12.73 -31.87 28.21
CA LEU A 141 11.29 -32.08 28.06
C LEU A 141 10.99 -33.43 27.39
N ARG A 142 11.59 -33.71 26.23
CA ARG A 142 11.40 -34.99 25.51
C ARG A 142 11.78 -36.19 26.36
N GLN A 143 12.84 -36.10 27.17
CA GLN A 143 13.23 -37.18 28.06
C GLN A 143 12.15 -37.46 29.11
N ARG A 144 11.58 -36.40 29.73
CA ARG A 144 10.48 -36.55 30.69
C ARG A 144 9.23 -37.17 30.05
N GLU A 145 8.86 -36.71 28.85
CA GLU A 145 7.73 -37.26 28.10
C GLU A 145 7.94 -38.74 27.75
N ASN A 146 9.14 -39.10 27.28
CA ASN A 146 9.48 -40.49 26.98
C ASN A 146 9.37 -41.39 28.22
N VAL A 147 9.79 -40.91 29.39
CA VAL A 147 9.64 -41.65 30.64
C VAL A 147 8.16 -41.87 30.98
N LEU A 148 7.34 -40.83 30.82
CA LEU A 148 5.91 -40.91 31.11
C LEU A 148 5.16 -41.84 30.14
N LEU A 149 5.47 -41.79 28.85
CA LEU A 149 4.76 -42.53 27.81
C LEU A 149 5.15 -44.00 27.72
N ASN A 150 6.42 -44.33 27.96
CA ASN A 150 6.97 -45.66 27.69
C ASN A 150 7.18 -46.52 28.94
N HIS A 151 7.04 -45.94 30.14
CA HIS A 151 7.27 -46.66 31.39
C HIS A 151 6.06 -46.63 32.30
N TYR A 152 5.91 -47.71 33.07
CA TYR A 152 4.96 -47.80 34.16
C TYR A 152 5.32 -46.81 35.27
N GLY A 153 4.32 -46.38 36.03
CA GLY A 153 4.53 -45.56 37.21
C GLY A 153 3.24 -45.37 37.99
N TRP A 154 3.32 -44.77 39.16
CA TRP A 154 2.13 -44.42 39.95
C TRP A 154 1.70 -42.98 39.63
N VAL A 155 0.39 -42.75 39.55
CA VAL A 155 -0.18 -41.40 39.33
C VAL A 155 -0.55 -40.73 40.65
N ASP A 156 -0.76 -41.52 41.71
CA ASP A 156 -1.02 -41.04 43.06
C ASP A 156 0.08 -41.47 44.04
N ALA A 157 0.23 -40.71 45.13
CA ALA A 157 1.21 -40.98 46.17
C ALA A 157 0.85 -42.21 47.03
N THR A 158 -0.42 -42.59 47.05
CA THR A 158 -0.93 -43.77 47.80
C THR A 158 -0.82 -45.08 47.00
N HIS A 159 -0.27 -45.03 45.78
CA HIS A 159 -0.08 -46.17 44.89
C HIS A 159 -1.37 -46.98 44.65
N GLN A 160 -2.49 -46.28 44.47
CA GLN A 160 -3.79 -46.89 44.16
C GLN A 160 -4.10 -46.84 42.66
N ARG A 161 -3.49 -45.91 41.92
CA ARG A 161 -3.65 -45.80 40.46
C ARG A 161 -2.31 -45.87 39.75
N ALA A 162 -2.17 -46.90 38.92
CA ALA A 162 -1.00 -47.09 38.07
C ALA A 162 -1.21 -46.47 36.68
N ARG A 163 -0.18 -45.80 36.17
CA ARG A 163 0.00 -45.43 34.78
C ARG A 163 0.58 -46.61 34.03
N ILE A 164 -0.06 -46.98 32.92
CA ILE A 164 0.45 -47.97 31.97
C ILE A 164 1.11 -47.26 30.76
N PRO A 165 2.16 -47.83 30.16
CA PRO A 165 2.73 -47.32 28.92
C PRO A 165 1.69 -47.23 27.82
N ILE A 166 1.75 -46.19 27.00
CA ILE A 166 0.73 -45.90 26.00
C ILE A 166 0.61 -47.01 24.94
N GLY A 167 1.72 -47.61 24.52
CA GLY A 167 1.69 -48.74 23.59
C GLY A 167 0.90 -49.94 24.15
N VAL A 168 1.02 -50.19 25.45
CA VAL A 168 0.24 -51.24 26.12
C VAL A 168 -1.22 -50.82 26.23
N ALA A 169 -1.51 -49.57 26.61
CA ALA A 169 -2.88 -49.06 26.67
C ALA A 169 -3.62 -49.24 25.34
N VAL A 170 -3.01 -48.79 24.23
CA VAL A 170 -3.55 -48.92 22.89
C VAL A 170 -3.81 -50.39 22.54
N SER A 171 -2.84 -51.28 22.80
CA SER A 171 -3.01 -52.72 22.52
C SER A 171 -4.17 -53.36 23.30
N ARG A 172 -4.49 -52.82 24.48
CA ARG A 172 -5.59 -53.32 25.34
C ARG A 172 -6.95 -52.75 24.93
N THR A 173 -6.98 -51.57 24.33
CA THR A 173 -8.22 -50.90 23.93
C THR A 173 -8.70 -51.30 22.54
N ILE A 174 -7.80 -51.67 21.62
CA ILE A 174 -8.19 -52.05 20.26
C ILE A 174 -9.21 -53.21 20.28
N GLY A 175 -10.39 -52.98 19.68
CA GLY A 175 -11.48 -53.95 19.61
C GLY A 175 -12.47 -53.93 20.78
N GLN A 176 -12.25 -53.09 21.80
CA GLN A 176 -13.20 -52.88 22.90
C GLN A 176 -13.89 -51.51 22.79
N ARG A 177 -15.21 -51.50 23.03
CA ARG A 177 -15.97 -50.26 23.24
C ARG A 177 -15.58 -49.66 24.60
N LEU A 178 -15.14 -48.41 24.61
CA LEU A 178 -14.71 -47.69 25.83
C LEU A 178 -15.89 -47.36 26.77
N ASP A 179 -17.11 -47.59 26.29
CA ASP A 179 -18.40 -47.21 26.84
C ASP A 179 -19.18 -48.38 27.46
N SER A 180 -18.57 -49.57 27.64
CA SER A 180 -19.22 -50.66 28.36
C SER A 180 -19.10 -50.50 29.87
N ALA A 181 -19.91 -49.61 30.46
CA ALA A 181 -20.36 -49.71 31.84
C ALA A 181 -21.87 -50.02 31.85
N PRO A 182 -22.39 -50.79 32.81
CA PRO A 182 -23.81 -51.16 32.90
C PRO A 182 -24.75 -49.98 33.12
#